data_AF-A0A5C8INS9-F1
#
_entry.id   AF-A0A5C8INS9-F1
#
_cell.length_a   1.000
_cell.length_b   1.000
_cell.length_c   1.000
_cell.angle_alpha   90.00
_cell.angle_beta   90.00
_cell.angle_gamma   90.00
#
_symmetry.space_group_name_H-M   'P 1'
#
loop_
_entity.id
_entity.type
_entity.pdbx_description
1 polymer ?
#
loop_
_entity_poly.entity_id
_entity_poly.type
_entity_poly.pdbx_seq_one_letter_code
_entity_poly.pdbx_strand_id
1 'polypeptide(L)' 'MEQEPNSLERGSAPGTSVDNEAGEVSAEEGMVVMDGPASTSLTMTPEVARLTGERLCSAADDAERQASDLKPR' A
#
# COMPACT_ATOMS: atom_id res chain seq x y z
N MET A 1 47.15 10.52 10.60
CA MET A 1 46.24 9.40 10.24
C MET A 1 44.95 9.66 10.97
N GLU A 2 44.02 10.34 10.32
CA GLU A 2 42.67 10.53 10.84
C GLU A 2 41.77 10.14 9.67
N GLN A 3 41.48 8.85 9.57
CA GLN A 3 40.42 8.36 8.69
C GLN A 3 39.13 8.47 9.49
N GLU A 4 38.30 9.47 9.16
CA GLU A 4 36.93 9.54 9.64
C GLU A 4 36.16 8.31 9.11
N PRO A 5 35.41 7.60 9.98
CA PRO A 5 34.72 6.39 9.57
C PRO A 5 33.49 6.73 8.73
N ASN A 6 33.42 6.07 7.58
CA ASN A 6 32.29 5.89 6.69
C ASN A 6 30.94 5.87 7.45
N SER A 7 30.21 7.00 7.44
CA SER A 7 28.85 7.06 7.96
C SER A 7 27.90 6.44 6.94
N LEU A 8 27.69 5.15 7.14
CA LEU A 8 26.50 4.36 6.81
C LEU A 8 25.41 5.19 6.10
N GLU A 9 25.22 4.93 4.81
CA GLU A 9 24.01 5.34 4.09
C GLU A 9 22.81 4.91 4.94
N ARG A 10 22.16 5.88 5.57
CA ARG A 10 20.85 5.66 6.18
C ARG A 10 19.94 5.32 5.02
N GLY A 11 19.81 4.02 4.73
CA GLY A 11 18.77 3.52 3.85
C GLY A 11 17.48 4.19 4.29
N SER A 12 16.95 5.06 3.43
CA SER A 12 15.65 5.66 3.67
C SER A 12 14.70 4.51 3.91
N ALA A 13 14.20 4.38 5.14
CA ALA A 13 13.03 3.56 5.37
C ALA A 13 12.00 4.03 4.33
N PRO A 14 11.39 3.13 3.53
CA PRO A 14 10.45 3.55 2.51
C PRO A 14 9.38 4.39 3.20
N GLY A 15 9.36 5.68 2.87
CA GLY A 15 8.35 6.58 3.38
C GLY A 15 7.02 6.04 2.89
N THR A 16 6.12 5.68 3.80
CA THR A 16 4.72 5.42 3.45
C THR A 16 4.14 6.75 3.00
N SER A 17 4.28 7.05 1.71
CA SER A 17 3.57 8.14 1.06
C SER A 17 2.10 7.77 1.03
N VAL A 18 1.24 8.71 1.40
CA VAL A 18 -0.22 8.57 1.24
C VAL A 18 -0.56 8.90 -0.21
N ASP A 19 -0.95 7.87 -0.95
CA ASP A 19 -1.45 8.01 -2.31
C ASP A 19 -2.98 8.19 -2.31
N ASN A 20 -3.48 9.11 -3.14
CA ASN A 20 -4.93 9.37 -3.29
C ASN A 20 -5.48 8.85 -4.62
N GLU A 21 -4.65 8.14 -5.39
CA GLU A 21 -5.04 7.50 -6.65
C GLU A 21 -5.29 6.01 -6.42
N ALA A 22 -6.33 5.47 -7.05
CA ALA A 22 -6.62 4.05 -7.01
C ALA A 22 -5.57 3.27 -7.83
N GLY A 23 -5.22 2.06 -7.38
CA GLY A 23 -4.45 1.12 -8.19
C GLY A 23 -5.27 0.56 -9.35
N GLU A 24 -4.61 0.24 -10.46
CA GLU A 24 -5.24 -0.43 -11.59
C GLU A 24 -5.36 -1.93 -11.30
N VAL A 25 -6.48 -2.56 -11.68
CA VAL A 25 -6.72 -3.99 -11.48
C VAL A 25 -7.23 -4.61 -12.78
N SER A 26 -6.55 -5.66 -13.22
CA SER A 26 -6.81 -6.37 -14.48
C SER A 26 -6.81 -7.89 -14.28
N ALA A 27 -7.43 -8.62 -15.21
CA ALA A 27 -7.41 -10.08 -15.24
C ALA A 27 -6.52 -10.57 -16.38
N GLU A 28 -5.52 -11.37 -16.07
CA GLU A 28 -4.53 -11.88 -17.02
C GLU A 28 -4.28 -13.37 -16.75
N GLU A 29 -4.45 -14.21 -17.78
CA GLU A 29 -4.19 -15.66 -17.74
C GLU A 29 -4.89 -16.41 -16.57
N GLY A 30 -6.08 -15.96 -16.17
CA GLY A 30 -6.84 -16.57 -15.06
C GLY A 30 -6.39 -16.11 -13.67
N MET A 31 -5.46 -15.17 -13.61
CA MET A 31 -5.02 -14.48 -12.40
C MET A 31 -5.54 -13.03 -12.40
N VAL A 32 -5.54 -12.41 -11.23
CA VAL A 32 -5.82 -10.98 -11.06
C VAL A 32 -4.49 -10.29 -10.81
N VAL A 33 -4.21 -9.25 -11.57
CA VAL A 33 -3.02 -8.39 -11.42
C VAL A 33 -3.50 -7.03 -10.94
N MET A 34 -2.89 -6.53 -9.87
CA MET A 34 -3.11 -5.20 -9.33
C MET A 34 -1.80 -4.44 -9.39
N ASP A 35 -1.79 -3.31 -10.10
CA ASP A 35 -0.65 -2.39 -10.15
C ASP A 35 -0.95 -1.18 -9.28
N GLY A 36 -0.19 -1.06 -8.18
CA GLY A 36 -0.34 0.04 -7.24
C GLY A 36 0.40 1.32 -7.70
N PRO A 37 -0.08 2.51 -7.33
CA PRO A 37 0.56 3.79 -7.65
C PRO A 37 2.00 3.90 -7.11
N ALA A 38 2.33 3.13 -6.06
CA ALA A 38 3.65 3.10 -5.43
C ALA A 38 4.59 2.01 -6.01
N SER A 39 4.53 1.75 -7.33
CA SER A 39 5.42 0.81 -8.04
C SER A 39 5.40 -0.64 -7.52
N THR A 40 4.32 -1.04 -6.85
CA THR A 40 4.16 -2.40 -6.33
C THR A 40 3.05 -3.10 -7.09
N SER A 41 3.39 -4.15 -7.81
CA SER A 41 2.42 -5.02 -8.47
C SER A 41 2.14 -6.25 -7.60
N LEU A 42 0.90 -6.69 -7.59
CA LEU A 42 0.44 -7.86 -6.85
C LEU A 42 -0.38 -8.76 -7.77
N THR A 43 -0.01 -10.03 -7.84
CA THR A 43 -0.77 -11.06 -8.56
C THR A 43 -1.48 -11.98 -7.57
N MET A 44 -2.76 -12.24 -7.80
CA MET A 44 -3.62 -13.02 -6.92
C MET A 44 -4.45 -14.02 -7.73
N THR A 45 -4.81 -15.15 -7.11
CA THR A 45 -5.87 -15.99 -7.66
C THR A 45 -7.22 -15.26 -7.57
N PRO A 46 -8.21 -15.61 -8.42
CA PRO A 46 -9.52 -14.94 -8.40
C PRO A 46 -10.24 -14.97 -7.05
N GLU A 47 -10.11 -16.08 -6.31
CA GLU A 47 -10.69 -16.24 -4.98
C GLU A 47 -10.04 -15.30 -3.95
N VAL A 48 -8.71 -15.19 -3.98
CA VAL A 48 -7.96 -14.31 -3.08
C VAL A 48 -8.25 -12.86 -3.41
N ALA A 49 -8.26 -12.49 -4.70
CA ALA A 49 -8.57 -11.13 -5.14
C ALA A 49 -9.95 -10.66 -4.66
N ARG A 50 -10.98 -11.52 -4.74
CA ARG A 50 -12.32 -11.20 -4.24
C ARG A 50 -12.31 -10.91 -2.74
N LEU A 51 -11.71 -11.82 -1.95
CA LEU A 51 -11.64 -11.67 -0.50
C LEU A 51 -10.81 -10.44 -0.09
N THR A 52 -9.73 -10.15 -0.81
CA THR A 52 -8.92 -8.94 -0.60
C THR A 52 -9.75 -7.69 -0.85
N GLY A 53 -10.52 -7.63 -1.95
CA GLY A 53 -11.40 -6.50 -2.24
C GLY A 53 -12.44 -6.27 -1.15
N GLU A 54 -13.09 -7.33 -0.66
CA GLU A 54 -14.04 -7.25 0.46
C GLU A 54 -13.38 -6.68 1.73
N ARG A 55 -12.16 -7.14 2.04
CA ARG A 55 -11.39 -6.64 3.19
C ARG A 55 -10.96 -5.19 3.02
N LEU A 56 -10.59 -4.78 1.81
CA LEU A 56 -10.22 -3.39 1.51
C LEU A 56 -11.41 -2.44 1.71
N CYS A 57 -12.61 -2.81 1.25
CA CYS A 57 -13.82 -2.03 1.50
C CYS A 57 -14.10 -1.90 3.00
N SER A 58 -14.06 -3.01 3.74
CA SER A 58 -14.25 -2.98 5.20
C SER A 58 -13.21 -2.09 5.90
N ALA A 59 -11.95 -2.16 5.47
CA ALA A 59 -10.88 -1.34 6.05
C ALA A 59 -11.05 0.16 5.72
N ALA A 60 -11.56 0.49 4.54
CA ALA A 60 -11.89 1.86 4.16
C ALA A 60 -13.00 2.43 5.05
N ASP A 61 -14.09 1.68 5.25
CA ASP A 61 -15.18 2.07 6.16
C ASP A 61 -14.66 2.34 7.58
N ASP A 62 -13.78 1.48 8.09
CA ASP A 62 -13.17 1.64 9.40
C ASP A 62 -12.26 2.87 9.46
N ALA A 63 -11.48 3.14 8.41
CA ALA A 63 -10.62 4.31 8.32
C ALA A 63 -11.42 5.63 8.30
N GLU A 64 -12.54 5.67 7.59
CA GLU A 64 -13.43 6.84 7.55
C GLU A 64 -14.05 7.13 8.93
N ARG A 65 -14.46 6.08 9.65
CA ARG A 65 -14.94 6.19 11.04
C ARG A 65 -13.85 6.74 11.96
N GLN A 66 -12.64 6.19 11.87
CA GLN A 66 -11.50 6.65 12.65
C GLN A 66 -11.16 8.12 12.37
N ALA A 67 -11.12 8.52 11.11
CA ALA A 67 -10.85 9.90 10.72
C ALA A 67 -11.90 10.89 11.27
N SER A 68 -13.16 10.44 11.36
CA SER A 68 -14.26 11.22 11.93
C SER A 68 -14.14 11.38 13.46
N ASP A 69 -13.68 10.33 14.16
CA ASP A 69 -13.46 10.33 15.61
C ASP A 69 -12.21 11.15 16.02
N LEU A 70 -11.19 11.16 15.15
CA LEU A 70 -9.96 11.92 15.34
C LEU A 70 -10.11 13.43 15.10
N LYS A 71 -11.27 13.90 14.60
CA LYS A 71 -11.52 15.34 14.41
C LYS A 71 -11.77 15.99 15.79
N PRO A 72 -10.91 16.89 16.29
CA PRO A 72 -11.14 17.55 17.57
C PRO A 72 -12.40 18.43 17.49
N ARG A 73 -13.24 18.34 18.54
CA ARG A 73 -14.45 19.16 18.72
C ARG A 73 -14.12 20.62 18.99
#